data_AF-A0A9P0KB88-F1
#
_entry.id   AF-A0A9P0KB88-F1
#
_cell.length_a   1.000
_cell.length_b   1.000
_cell.length_c   1.000
_cell.angle_alpha   90.00
_cell.angle_beta   90.00
_cell.angle_gamma   90.00
#
_symmetry.space_group_name_H-M   'P 1'
#
loop_
_entity.id
_entity.type
_entity.pdbx_description
1 polymer ?
#
loop_
_entity_poly.entity_id
_entity_poly.type
_entity_poly.pdbx_seq_one_letter_code
_entity_poly.pdbx_strand_id
1 'polypeptide(L)' 'MRKTKNIDASELPFYIWQSNWIKTDKDFKRAMIFTMARSKRALYLTAGDFVPLTLSTFVAIIKASYSFYTVIKKTTG' A
#
# COMPACT_ATOMS: atom_id res chain seq x y z
N MET A 1 -14.89 -24.85 -9.36
CA MET A 1 -14.41 -24.26 -8.09
C MET A 1 -13.44 -23.12 -8.42
N ARG A 2 -13.90 -21.87 -8.51
CA ARG A 2 -13.03 -20.72 -8.85
C ARG A 2 -12.22 -20.35 -7.61
N LYS A 3 -10.91 -20.65 -7.60
CA LYS A 3 -10.01 -20.05 -6.61
C LYS A 3 -10.10 -18.54 -6.77
N THR A 4 -10.69 -17.85 -5.79
CA THR A 4 -10.58 -16.40 -5.66
C THR A 4 -9.12 -16.11 -5.33
N LYS A 5 -8.31 -15.99 -6.39
CA LYS A 5 -6.93 -15.53 -6.30
C LYS A 5 -7.01 -14.14 -5.65
N ASN A 6 -6.40 -13.97 -4.49
CA ASN A 6 -6.30 -12.69 -3.81
C ASN A 6 -5.62 -11.73 -4.79
N ILE A 7 -6.41 -10.83 -5.38
CA ILE A 7 -5.93 -9.83 -6.31
C ILE A 7 -5.29 -8.72 -5.50
N ASP A 8 -3.96 -8.70 -5.44
CA ASP A 8 -3.23 -7.61 -4.84
C ASP A 8 -3.43 -6.33 -5.65
N ALA A 9 -3.65 -5.20 -4.96
CA ALA A 9 -3.93 -3.92 -5.60
C ALA A 9 -2.79 -3.45 -6.54
N SER A 10 -1.58 -3.97 -6.35
CA SER A 10 -0.40 -3.73 -7.19
C SER A 10 -0.46 -4.41 -8.56
N GLU A 11 -1.12 -5.57 -8.69
CA GLU A 11 -1.23 -6.31 -9.95
C GLU A 11 -2.46 -5.90 -10.79
N LEU A 12 -3.42 -5.25 -10.14
CA LEU A 12 -4.65 -4.72 -10.72
C LEU A 12 -4.44 -3.92 -12.03
N PRO A 13 -3.48 -2.97 -12.15
CA PRO A 13 -3.26 -2.23 -13.40
C PRO A 13 -2.81 -3.12 -14.57
N PHE A 14 -2.07 -4.20 -14.30
CA PHE A 14 -1.61 -5.13 -15.35
C PHE A 14 -2.78 -5.93 -15.93
N TYR A 15 -3.65 -6.46 -15.07
CA TYR A 15 -4.84 -7.21 -15.49
C TYR A 15 -5.83 -6.33 -16.25
N ILE A 16 -6.01 -5.09 -15.79
CA ILE A 16 -6.85 -4.12 -16.49
C ILE A 16 -6.26 -3.80 -17.87
N TRP A 17 -4.94 -3.64 -17.99
CA TRP A 17 -4.29 -3.34 -19.28
C TRP A 17 -4.44 -4.48 -20.29
N GLN A 18 -4.43 -5.74 -19.84
CA GLN A 18 -4.69 -6.92 -20.67
C GLN A 18 -6.17 -7.12 -21.03
N SER A 19 -7.09 -6.41 -20.38
CA SER A 19 -8.51 -6.50 -20.72
C SER A 19 -8.81 -5.87 -22.08
N ASN A 20 -9.96 -6.22 -22.70
CA ASN A 20 -10.32 -5.71 -24.03
C ASN A 20 -10.89 -4.27 -23.98
N TRP A 21 -10.16 -3.36 -23.31
CA TRP A 21 -10.59 -2.00 -22.95
C TRP A 21 -10.73 -1.06 -24.15
N ILE A 22 -10.12 -1.40 -25.30
CA ILE A 22 -10.14 -0.60 -26.52
C ILE A 22 -11.56 -0.52 -27.10
N LYS A 23 -12.32 -1.63 -27.03
CA LYS A 23 -13.69 -1.73 -27.54
C LYS A 23 -14.76 -1.21 -26.57
N THR A 24 -14.39 -0.82 -25.35
CA THR A 24 -15.34 -0.38 -24.33
C THR A 24 -15.64 1.12 -24.41
N ASP A 25 -16.75 1.50 -23.78
CA ASP A 25 -17.25 2.85 -23.66
C ASP A 25 -16.25 3.82 -23.00
N LYS A 26 -16.41 5.11 -23.31
CA LYS A 26 -15.53 6.21 -22.87
C LYS A 26 -15.56 6.38 -21.35
N ASP A 27 -16.71 6.12 -20.71
CA ASP A 27 -16.84 6.20 -19.27
C ASP A 27 -16.15 5.03 -18.56
N PHE A 28 -16.18 3.84 -19.15
CA PHE A 28 -15.40 2.71 -18.66
C PHE A 28 -13.90 2.99 -18.78
N LYS A 29 -13.43 3.54 -19.90
CA LYS A 29 -12.02 3.94 -20.08
C LYS A 29 -11.57 4.97 -19.03
N ARG A 30 -12.41 5.94 -18.69
CA ARG A 30 -12.13 6.90 -17.62
C ARG A 30 -12.04 6.21 -16.26
N ALA A 31 -13.04 5.43 -15.89
CA ALA A 31 -13.06 4.67 -14.64
C ALA A 31 -11.83 3.75 -14.51
N MET A 32 -11.41 3.16 -15.63
CA MET A 32 -10.23 2.31 -15.74
C MET A 32 -8.92 3.07 -15.44
N ILE A 33 -8.73 4.24 -16.05
CA ILE A 33 -7.56 5.10 -15.80
C ILE A 33 -7.52 5.55 -14.34
N PHE A 34 -8.66 5.96 -13.77
CA PHE A 34 -8.75 6.32 -12.36
C PHE A 34 -8.41 5.13 -11.45
N THR A 35 -8.89 3.94 -11.79
CA THR A 35 -8.60 2.72 -11.04
C THR A 35 -7.10 2.38 -11.12
N MET A 36 -6.48 2.42 -12.30
CA MET A 36 -5.04 2.22 -12.45
C MET A 36 -4.22 3.26 -11.68
N ALA A 37 -4.62 4.54 -11.73
CA ALA A 37 -3.94 5.62 -11.00
C ALA A 37 -4.06 5.47 -9.48
N ARG A 38 -5.24 5.06 -8.99
CA ARG A 38 -5.49 4.76 -7.57
C ARG A 38 -4.78 3.48 -7.11
N SER A 39 -4.70 2.46 -7.95
CA SER A 39 -3.98 1.22 -7.65
C SER A 39 -2.46 1.42 -7.61
N LYS A 40 -1.91 2.29 -8.47
CA LYS A 40 -0.51 2.74 -8.36
C LYS A 40 -0.27 3.59 -7.11
N ARG A 41 -1.30 4.33 -6.66
CA ARG A 41 -1.36 4.99 -5.35
C ARG A 41 -1.97 4.06 -4.29
N ALA A 42 -1.52 2.82 -4.20
CA ALA A 42 -1.86 1.93 -3.09
C ALA A 42 -1.40 2.59 -1.78
N LEU A 43 -2.32 3.35 -1.18
CA LEU A 43 -2.34 3.90 0.18
C LEU A 43 -0.98 4.17 0.85
N TYR A 44 -0.05 4.80 0.15
CA TYR A 44 1.02 5.52 0.82
C TYR A 44 0.37 6.74 1.45
N LEU A 45 -0.20 6.55 2.65
CA LEU A 45 -0.55 7.65 3.54
C LEU A 45 0.76 8.32 3.94
N THR A 46 1.29 9.12 3.03
CA THR A 46 2.45 9.97 3.32
C THR A 46 1.92 11.06 4.24
N ALA A 47 2.08 10.86 5.55
CA ALA A 47 1.88 11.94 6.50
C ALA A 47 3.01 12.96 6.28
N GLY A 48 2.69 14.04 5.56
CA GLY A 48 3.55 15.21 5.37
C GLY A 48 4.98 14.90 4.95
N ASP A 49 5.20 14.30 3.77
CA ASP A 49 6.52 14.08 3.15
C ASP A 49 7.59 13.24 3.90
N PHE A 50 7.36 12.77 5.13
CA PHE A 50 8.46 12.21 5.94
C PHE A 50 8.56 10.68 6.06
N VAL A 51 7.50 9.88 5.85
CA VAL A 51 7.62 8.41 5.84
C VAL A 51 6.40 7.74 5.21
N PRO A 52 6.56 6.70 4.38
CA PRO A 52 5.45 5.85 4.04
C PRO A 52 4.98 5.15 5.33
N LEU A 53 3.72 5.37 5.74
CA LEU A 53 3.07 4.66 6.86
C LEU A 53 2.88 3.19 6.48
N THR A 54 3.98 2.45 6.54
CA THR A 54 4.01 1.00 6.34
C THR A 54 4.14 0.32 7.69
N LEU A 55 3.73 -0.95 7.76
CA LEU A 55 3.91 -1.79 8.95
C LEU A 55 5.38 -1.78 9.44
N SER A 56 6.33 -1.65 8.51
CA SER A 56 7.76 -1.54 8.81
C SER A 56 8.08 -0.32 9.69
N THR A 57 7.55 0.86 9.35
CA THR A 57 7.75 2.09 10.13
C THR A 57 7.13 1.98 11.52
N PHE A 58 5.94 1.39 11.63
CA PHE A 58 5.29 1.16 12.93
C PHE A 58 6.12 0.23 13.83
N VAL A 59 6.63 -0.88 13.27
CA VAL A 59 7.51 -1.80 13.99
C VAL A 59 8.84 -1.13 14.36
N ALA A 60 9.38 -0.27 13.50
CA ALA A 60 10.58 0.50 13.79
C ALA A 60 10.39 1.44 14.99
N ILE A 61 9.26 2.15 15.06
CA ILE A 61 8.90 3.01 16.20
C ILE A 61 8.81 2.19 17.49
N ILE A 62 8.10 1.05 17.48
CA ILE A 62 7.99 0.18 18.67
C ILE A 62 9.37 -0.31 19.12
N LYS A 63 10.22 -0.74 18.18
CA LYS A 63 11.59 -1.20 18.48
C LYS A 63 12.43 -0.10 19.11
N ALA A 64 12.35 1.12 18.58
CA ALA A 64 13.05 2.27 19.14
C ALA A 64 12.57 2.56 20.57
N SER A 65 11.25 2.65 20.80
CA SER A 65 10.66 2.85 22.12
C SER A 65 11.07 1.77 23.13
N TYR A 66 11.11 0.51 22.71
CA TYR A 66 11.55 -0.59 23.57
C TYR A 66 13.06 -0.52 23.85
N SER A 67 13.88 -0.15 22.87
CA SER A 67 15.32 0.10 23.08
C SER A 67 15.55 1.21 24.10
N PHE A 68 14.81 2.33 24.00
CA PHE A 68 14.88 3.39 24.99
C PHE A 68 14.44 2.92 26.39
N TYR A 69 13.33 2.20 26.48
CA TYR A 69 12.83 1.66 27.73
C TYR A 69 13.85 0.72 28.40
N THR A 70 14.48 -0.16 27.63
CA THR A 70 15.48 -1.11 28.14
C THR A 70 16.75 -0.40 28.62
N VAL A 71 17.22 0.63 27.90
CA VAL A 71 18.35 1.46 28.33
C VAL A 71 18.05 2.15 29.67
N ILE A 72 16.91 2.80 29.78
CA ILE A 72 16.51 3.50 31.03
C ILE A 72 16.37 2.50 32.19
N LYS A 73 15.79 1.32 31.93
CA LYS A 73 15.67 0.27 32.95
C LYS A 73 17.05 -0.27 33.40
N LYS A 74 18.00 -0.36 32.48
CA LYS A 74 19.37 -0.84 32.76
C LYS A 74 20.19 0.15 33.59
N THR A 75 19.90 1.45 33.51
CA THR A 75 20.64 2.49 34.25
C THR A 75 20.09 2.76 35.65
N THR A 76 18.86 2.32 35.95
CA THR A 76 18.18 2.56 37.24
C THR A 76 18.28 1.35 38.19
N GLY A 77 19.11 0.35 37.88
CA GLY A 77 19.37 -0.83 38.70
C GLY A 77 20.79 -0.86 39.24
#